data_AF-A0A2L1UZ82-F1
#
_entry.id   AF-A0A2L1UZ82-F1
#
_cell.length_a   1.000
_cell.length_b   1.000
_cell.length_c   1.000
_cell.angle_alpha   90.00
_cell.angle_beta   90.00
_cell.angle_gamma   90.00
#
_symmetry.space_group_name_H-M   'P 1'
#
loop_
_entity.id
_entity.type
_entity.pdbx_description
1 polymer ?
#
loop_
_entity_poly.entity_id
_entity_poly.type
_entity_poly.pdbx_seq_one_letter_code
_entity_poly.pdbx_strand_id
1 'polypeptide(L)'
;MVKRLCIFTVIFLFGWSACLGLLGFTYHYNFTTGGDGDLRPMLTAFIVKQCRDENKGLMNEVVKNRMKIDDYFISSFECQNKKSDKIIYQMSMASAGYQYMACVGKAESTGENERLRCKSNLDMKIAIIKAVGY
;
A
#
# COMPACT_ATOMS: atom_id res chain seq x y z
N MET A 1 9.52 -6.59 41.06
CA MET A 1 9.34 -6.89 39.61
C MET A 1 7.91 -6.63 39.13
N VAL A 2 6.86 -7.05 39.85
CA VAL A 2 5.45 -6.93 39.44
C VAL A 2 5.01 -5.50 39.07
N LYS A 3 5.39 -4.47 39.84
CA LYS A 3 5.05 -3.05 39.53
C LYS A 3 5.60 -2.56 38.18
N ARG A 4 6.80 -2.99 37.79
CA ARG A 4 7.39 -2.61 36.49
C ARG A 4 6.64 -3.30 35.35
N LEU A 5 6.28 -4.57 35.53
CA LEU A 5 5.46 -5.32 34.58
C LEU A 5 4.10 -4.65 34.34
N CYS A 6 3.38 -4.22 35.39
CA CYS A 6 2.12 -3.49 35.21
C CYS A 6 2.27 -2.19 34.42
N ILE A 7 3.34 -1.42 34.66
CA ILE A 7 3.59 -0.17 33.92
C ILE A 7 3.81 -0.47 32.43
N PHE A 8 4.58 -1.50 32.09
CA PHE A 8 4.77 -1.90 30.69
C PHE A 8 3.46 -2.34 30.03
N THR A 9 2.60 -3.07 30.74
CA THR A 9 1.30 -3.48 30.19
C THR A 9 0.41 -2.28 29.90
N VAL A 10 0.39 -1.29 30.82
CA VAL A 10 -0.42 -0.08 30.65
C VAL A 10 0.09 0.75 29.46
N ILE A 11 1.41 0.97 29.35
CA ILE A 11 1.99 1.69 28.21
C ILE A 11 1.67 0.99 26.89
N PHE A 12 1.78 -0.34 26.86
CA PHE A 12 1.45 -1.13 25.68
C PHE A 12 -0.03 -0.96 25.28
N LEU A 13 -0.96 -1.04 26.22
CA LEU A 13 -2.40 -0.89 25.95
C LEU A 13 -2.75 0.52 25.45
N PHE A 14 -2.14 1.57 26.03
CA PHE A 14 -2.32 2.94 25.55
C PHE A 14 -1.72 3.15 24.15
N GLY A 15 -0.51 2.62 23.90
CA GLY A 15 0.10 2.69 22.57
C GLY A 15 -0.69 1.94 21.52
N TRP A 16 -1.19 0.76 21.86
CA TRP A 16 -2.00 -0.08 20.97
C TRP A 16 -3.34 0.58 20.64
N SER A 17 -4.06 1.07 21.65
CA SER A 17 -5.33 1.78 21.44
C SER A 17 -5.15 3.07 20.64
N ALA A 18 -4.07 3.83 20.87
CA ALA A 18 -3.74 5.00 20.05
C ALA A 18 -3.45 4.61 18.59
N CYS A 19 -2.76 3.49 18.35
CA CYS A 19 -2.49 2.98 17.01
C CYS A 19 -3.78 2.57 16.28
N LEU A 20 -4.64 1.80 16.96
CA LEU A 20 -5.96 1.42 16.44
C LEU A 20 -6.84 2.64 16.15
N GLY A 21 -6.84 3.63 17.05
CA GLY A 21 -7.56 4.87 16.87
C GLY A 21 -7.06 5.68 15.67
N LEU A 22 -5.75 5.80 15.49
CA LEU A 22 -5.15 6.47 14.35
C LEU A 22 -5.53 5.78 13.02
N LEU A 23 -5.40 4.46 12.97
CA LEU A 23 -5.74 3.65 11.81
C LEU A 23 -7.24 3.68 11.48
N GLY A 24 -8.10 3.59 12.48
CA GLY A 24 -9.55 3.64 12.28
C GLY A 24 -10.06 5.03 11.91
N PHE A 25 -9.62 6.07 12.62
CA PHE A 25 -10.12 7.43 12.43
C PHE A 25 -9.47 8.16 11.26
N THR A 26 -8.16 8.05 11.11
CA THR A 26 -7.41 8.80 10.08
C THR A 26 -7.40 8.07 8.74
N TYR A 27 -7.40 6.74 8.76
CA TYR A 27 -7.27 5.90 7.57
C TYR A 27 -8.52 5.06 7.28
N HIS A 28 -9.62 5.24 8.01
CA HIS A 28 -10.88 4.51 7.81
C HIS A 28 -10.71 2.98 7.76
N TYR A 29 -9.71 2.45 8.48
CA TYR A 29 -9.45 1.01 8.50
C TYR A 29 -10.53 0.28 9.29
N ASN A 30 -11.16 -0.72 8.67
CA ASN A 30 -12.18 -1.52 9.33
C ASN A 30 -11.55 -2.74 10.03
N PHE A 31 -11.47 -2.69 11.37
CA PHE A 31 -10.94 -3.77 12.19
C PHE A 31 -11.91 -4.95 12.40
N THR A 32 -13.17 -4.82 12.00
CA THR A 32 -14.22 -5.84 12.25
C THR A 32 -14.29 -6.93 11.19
N THR A 33 -13.75 -6.67 10.00
CA THR A 33 -13.65 -7.65 8.90
C THR A 33 -12.39 -8.47 9.12
N GLY A 34 -12.51 -9.62 9.79
CA GLY A 34 -11.40 -10.50 10.08
C GLY A 34 -10.60 -10.86 8.81
N GLY A 35 -9.27 -10.66 8.86
CA GLY A 35 -8.30 -11.11 7.86
C GLY A 35 -8.32 -10.38 6.51
N ASP A 36 -9.50 -10.26 5.89
CA ASP A 36 -9.73 -9.67 4.57
C ASP A 36 -10.11 -8.18 4.67
N GLY A 37 -9.46 -7.45 5.60
CA GLY A 37 -9.70 -6.03 5.77
C GLY A 37 -9.54 -5.29 4.44
N ASP A 38 -10.62 -4.62 3.99
CA ASP A 38 -10.56 -3.81 2.78
C ASP A 38 -9.54 -2.68 3.02
N LEU A 39 -8.34 -2.84 2.47
CA LEU A 39 -7.24 -1.88 2.61
C LEU A 39 -7.44 -0.66 1.69
N ARG A 40 -8.40 -0.69 0.75
CA ARG A 40 -8.61 0.40 -0.21
C ARG A 40 -8.85 1.76 0.45
N PRO A 41 -9.69 1.90 1.50
CA PRO A 41 -9.90 3.20 2.16
C PRO A 41 -8.62 3.73 2.80
N MET A 42 -7.86 2.86 3.46
CA MET A 42 -6.60 3.22 4.10
C MET A 42 -5.54 3.64 3.08
N LEU A 43 -5.38 2.86 2.02
CA LEU A 43 -4.44 3.16 0.95
C LEU A 43 -4.79 4.47 0.25
N THR A 44 -6.09 4.68 -0.04
CA THR A 44 -6.59 5.92 -0.65
C THR A 44 -6.33 7.12 0.25
N ALA A 45 -6.69 7.02 1.54
CA ALA A 45 -6.45 8.10 2.51
C ALA A 45 -4.95 8.44 2.62
N PHE A 46 -4.09 7.42 2.60
CA PHE A 46 -2.64 7.61 2.62
C PHE A 46 -2.13 8.34 1.38
N ILE A 47 -2.54 7.93 0.18
CA ILE A 47 -2.14 8.56 -1.08
C ILE A 47 -2.63 10.01 -1.14
N VAL A 48 -3.90 10.26 -0.78
CA VAL A 48 -4.48 11.61 -0.76
C VAL A 48 -3.74 12.51 0.21
N LYS A 49 -3.41 12.03 1.42
CA LYS A 49 -2.65 12.79 2.40
C LYS A 49 -1.25 13.12 1.88
N GLN A 50 -0.54 12.14 1.33
CA GLN A 50 0.81 12.35 0.81
C GLN A 50 0.83 13.36 -0.35
N CYS A 51 -0.12 13.26 -1.28
CA CYS A 51 -0.23 14.21 -2.38
C CYS A 51 -0.65 15.61 -1.92
N ARG A 52 -1.51 15.71 -0.89
CA ARG A 52 -1.84 17.00 -0.27
C ARG A 52 -0.61 17.66 0.36
N ASP A 53 0.22 16.88 1.04
CA ASP A 53 1.44 17.37 1.67
C ASP A 53 2.48 17.82 0.62
N GLU A 54 2.63 17.04 -0.47
CA GLU A 54 3.50 17.40 -1.61
C GLU A 54 3.01 18.67 -2.34
N ASN A 55 1.69 18.85 -2.48
CA ASN A 55 1.11 20.00 -3.16
C ASN A 55 0.73 21.16 -2.24
N LYS A 56 1.16 21.15 -0.98
CA LYS A 56 0.83 22.20 -0.01
C LYS A 56 1.28 23.59 -0.47
N GLY A 57 2.42 23.66 -1.18
CA GLY A 57 2.93 24.89 -1.77
C GLY A 57 2.00 25.46 -2.86
N LEU A 58 1.41 24.60 -3.69
CA LEU A 58 0.48 25.00 -4.74
C LEU A 58 -0.82 25.57 -4.15
N MET A 59 -1.32 24.97 -3.06
CA MET A 59 -2.49 25.48 -2.36
C MET A 59 -2.26 26.90 -1.82
N ASN A 60 -1.05 27.22 -1.35
CA ASN A 60 -0.72 28.59 -0.92
C ASN A 60 -0.75 29.59 -2.08
N GLU A 61 -0.38 29.18 -3.30
CA GLU A 61 -0.45 30.04 -4.49
C GLU A 61 -1.90 30.26 -4.94
N VAL A 62 -2.79 29.26 -4.76
CA VAL A 62 -4.24 29.43 -4.94
C VAL A 62 -4.81 30.45 -3.95
N VAL A 63 -4.47 30.35 -2.66
CA VAL A 63 -4.92 31.30 -1.63
C VAL A 63 -4.43 32.73 -1.91
N LYS A 64 -3.24 32.87 -2.47
CA LYS A 64 -2.68 34.17 -2.91
C LYS A 64 -3.26 34.66 -4.24
N ASN A 65 -4.21 33.94 -4.82
CA ASN A 65 -4.85 34.24 -6.10
C ASN A 65 -3.88 34.27 -7.30
N ARG A 66 -2.77 33.53 -7.19
CA ARG A 66 -1.71 33.43 -8.22
C ARG A 66 -1.86 32.19 -9.11
N MET A 67 -2.73 31.26 -8.73
CA MET A 67 -3.03 30.01 -9.43
C MET A 67 -4.53 29.73 -9.33
N LYS A 68 -5.13 29.11 -10.36
CA LYS A 68 -6.52 28.68 -10.29
C LYS A 68 -6.63 27.41 -9.44
N ILE A 69 -7.76 27.26 -8.76
CA ILE A 69 -8.03 26.06 -7.96
C ILE A 69 -8.04 24.78 -8.82
N ASP A 70 -8.42 24.89 -10.10
CA ASP A 70 -8.41 23.77 -11.05
C ASP A 70 -6.99 23.24 -11.30
N ASP A 71 -6.00 24.12 -11.43
CA ASP A 71 -4.61 23.73 -11.64
C ASP A 71 -4.05 22.96 -10.42
N TYR A 72 -4.47 23.35 -9.21
CA TYR A 72 -4.16 22.60 -7.99
C TYR A 72 -4.79 21.20 -8.00
N PHE A 73 -6.06 21.08 -8.43
CA PHE A 73 -6.73 19.79 -8.51
C PHE A 73 -6.08 18.87 -9.55
N ILE A 74 -5.75 19.39 -10.74
CA ILE A 74 -5.05 18.64 -11.78
C ILE A 74 -3.74 18.08 -11.22
N SER A 75 -2.89 18.93 -10.64
CA SER A 75 -1.62 18.49 -10.05
C SER A 75 -1.81 17.48 -8.92
N SER A 76 -2.87 17.63 -8.12
CA SER A 76 -3.21 16.70 -7.05
C SER A 76 -3.68 15.34 -7.57
N PHE A 77 -4.47 15.30 -8.63
CA PHE A 77 -4.91 14.05 -9.25
C PHE A 77 -3.77 13.36 -10.02
N GLU A 78 -2.89 14.11 -10.68
CA GLU A 78 -1.68 13.55 -11.30
C GLU A 78 -0.78 12.87 -10.26
N CYS A 79 -0.57 13.51 -9.11
CA CYS A 79 0.17 12.91 -8.00
C CYS A 79 -0.49 11.62 -7.52
N GLN A 80 -1.82 11.63 -7.32
CA GLN A 80 -2.56 10.47 -6.85
C GLN A 80 -2.48 9.32 -7.86
N ASN A 81 -2.61 9.62 -9.15
CA ASN A 81 -2.50 8.64 -10.22
C ASN A 81 -1.12 7.99 -10.23
N LYS A 82 -0.04 8.79 -10.29
CA LYS A 82 1.34 8.31 -10.29
C LYS A 82 1.68 7.43 -9.09
N LYS A 83 1.20 7.79 -7.89
CA LYS A 83 1.41 6.97 -6.68
C LYS A 83 0.60 5.68 -6.73
N SER A 84 -0.64 5.73 -7.23
CA SER A 84 -1.49 4.55 -7.39
C SER A 84 -0.87 3.55 -8.37
N ASP A 85 -0.42 4.04 -9.52
CA ASP A 85 0.25 3.24 -10.54
C ASP A 85 1.51 2.56 -10.00
N LYS A 86 2.35 3.30 -9.26
CA LYS A 86 3.52 2.73 -8.58
C LYS A 86 3.16 1.62 -7.59
N ILE A 87 2.06 1.78 -6.84
CA ILE A 87 1.60 0.74 -5.90
C ILE A 87 1.09 -0.48 -6.65
N ILE A 88 0.30 -0.29 -7.72
CA ILE A 88 -0.17 -1.39 -8.57
C ILE A 88 1.01 -2.18 -9.13
N TYR A 89 2.03 -1.48 -9.63
CA TYR A 89 3.27 -2.12 -10.11
C TYR A 89 3.93 -2.98 -9.02
N GLN A 90 4.13 -2.41 -7.83
CA GLN A 90 4.79 -3.11 -6.71
C GLN A 90 3.97 -4.33 -6.25
N MET A 91 2.66 -4.17 -6.10
CA MET A 91 1.76 -5.26 -5.68
C MET A 91 1.68 -6.37 -6.73
N SER A 92 1.66 -6.01 -8.00
CA SER A 92 1.66 -6.98 -9.11
C SER A 92 2.96 -7.79 -9.14
N MET A 93 4.11 -7.12 -8.94
CA MET A 93 5.41 -7.80 -8.85
C MET A 93 5.48 -8.73 -7.63
N ALA A 94 5.01 -8.29 -6.47
CA ALA A 94 4.96 -9.12 -5.26
C ALA A 94 4.05 -10.34 -5.47
N SER A 95 2.86 -10.15 -6.04
CA SER A 95 1.91 -11.22 -6.35
C SER A 95 2.53 -12.27 -7.29
N ALA A 96 3.21 -11.84 -8.35
CA ALA A 96 3.92 -12.73 -9.26
C ALA A 96 5.01 -13.54 -8.51
N GLY A 97 5.77 -12.89 -7.62
CA GLY A 97 6.76 -13.54 -6.77
C GLY A 97 6.16 -14.60 -5.83
N TYR A 98 5.06 -14.30 -5.13
CA TYR A 98 4.39 -15.26 -4.25
C TYR A 98 3.82 -16.45 -5.01
N GLN A 99 3.24 -16.21 -6.19
CA GLN A 99 2.75 -17.29 -7.06
C GLN A 99 3.89 -18.20 -7.51
N TYR A 100 5.05 -17.64 -7.84
CA TYR A 100 6.24 -18.43 -8.16
C TYR A 100 6.69 -19.26 -6.95
N MET A 101 6.81 -18.68 -5.76
CA MET A 101 7.21 -19.41 -4.55
C MET A 101 6.23 -20.55 -4.24
N ALA A 102 4.93 -20.30 -4.35
CA ALA A 102 3.89 -21.32 -4.16
C ALA A 102 3.99 -22.43 -5.22
N CYS A 103 4.28 -22.08 -6.47
CA CYS A 103 4.46 -23.03 -7.57
C CYS A 103 5.70 -23.91 -7.34
N VAL A 104 6.84 -23.31 -7.00
CA VAL A 104 8.08 -24.04 -6.72
C VAL A 104 7.94 -24.94 -5.50
N GLY A 105 7.30 -24.44 -4.43
CA GLY A 105 7.04 -25.24 -3.22
C GLY A 105 6.21 -26.51 -3.50
N LYS A 106 5.28 -26.45 -4.47
CA LYS A 106 4.54 -27.64 -4.94
C LYS A 106 5.40 -28.53 -5.82
N ALA A 107 6.18 -27.91 -6.72
CA ALA A 107 7.05 -28.60 -7.68
C ALA A 107 8.21 -29.37 -7.05
N GLU A 108 8.56 -29.13 -5.77
CA GLU A 108 9.59 -29.89 -5.05
C GLU A 108 9.29 -31.40 -4.99
N SER A 109 8.01 -31.77 -5.07
CA SER A 109 7.55 -33.16 -5.07
C SER A 109 7.44 -33.81 -6.46
N THR A 110 7.52 -33.03 -7.54
CA THR A 110 7.22 -33.45 -8.92
C THR A 110 8.41 -33.40 -9.86
N GLY A 111 9.47 -32.63 -9.55
CA GLY A 111 10.74 -32.63 -10.27
C GLY A 111 11.07 -31.35 -11.06
N GLU A 112 12.24 -31.35 -11.70
CA GLU A 112 12.89 -30.15 -12.29
C GLU A 112 12.08 -29.49 -13.43
N ASN A 113 11.36 -30.27 -14.22
CA ASN A 113 10.53 -29.76 -15.32
C ASN A 113 9.39 -28.85 -14.83
N GLU A 114 8.77 -29.15 -13.69
CA GLU A 114 7.75 -28.27 -13.13
C GLU A 114 8.35 -26.96 -12.60
N ARG A 115 9.56 -27.00 -12.02
CA ARG A 115 10.26 -25.78 -11.57
C ARG A 115 10.57 -24.85 -12.76
N LEU A 116 11.01 -25.40 -13.89
CA LEU A 116 11.23 -24.61 -15.12
C LEU A 116 9.93 -23.98 -15.64
N ARG A 117 8.80 -24.71 -15.57
CA ARG A 117 7.49 -24.16 -15.92
C ARG A 117 7.06 -23.03 -14.98
N CYS A 118 7.28 -23.17 -13.67
CA CYS A 118 7.03 -22.12 -12.70
C CYS A 118 7.83 -20.85 -13.02
N LYS A 119 9.11 -21.00 -13.38
CA LYS A 119 9.97 -19.87 -13.75
C LYS A 119 9.51 -19.20 -15.05
N SER A 120 9.21 -19.97 -16.09
CA SER A 120 8.71 -19.43 -17.36
C SER A 120 7.40 -18.64 -17.16
N ASN A 121 6.49 -19.13 -16.32
CA ASN A 121 5.27 -18.41 -15.97
C ASN A 121 5.54 -17.10 -15.21
N LEU A 122 6.53 -17.08 -14.31
CA LEU A 122 6.97 -15.86 -13.63
C LEU A 122 7.52 -14.84 -14.64
N ASP A 123 8.42 -15.27 -15.53
CA ASP A 123 9.05 -14.40 -16.52
C ASP A 123 8.00 -13.76 -17.44
N MET A 124 7.01 -14.55 -17.88
CA MET A 124 5.87 -14.04 -18.66
C MET A 124 5.07 -12.99 -17.90
N LYS A 125 4.75 -13.22 -16.63
CA LYS A 125 4.00 -12.27 -15.81
C LYS A 125 4.78 -10.98 -15.58
N ILE A 126 6.08 -11.07 -15.30
CA ILE A 126 6.94 -9.89 -15.16
C ILE A 126 6.99 -9.10 -16.47
N ALA A 127 7.08 -9.78 -17.62
CA ALA A 127 7.08 -9.12 -18.92
C ALA A 127 5.77 -8.35 -19.17
N ILE A 128 4.61 -8.95 -18.83
CA ILE A 128 3.30 -8.29 -18.94
C ILE A 128 3.23 -7.07 -18.01
N ILE A 129 3.62 -7.22 -16.74
CA ILE A 129 3.59 -6.11 -15.76
C ILE A 129 4.44 -4.93 -16.24
N LYS A 130 5.62 -5.21 -16.81
CA LYS A 130 6.50 -4.17 -17.37
C LYS A 130 5.93 -3.53 -18.65
N ALA A 131 5.26 -4.31 -19.50
CA ALA A 131 4.69 -3.81 -20.75
C ALA A 131 3.47 -2.91 -20.53
N VAL A 132 2.69 -3.16 -19.47
CA VAL A 132 1.51 -2.34 -19.14
C VAL A 132 1.90 -0.94 -18.63
N GLY A 133 3.12 -0.76 -18.11
CA GLY A 133 3.68 0.56 -17.82
C GLY A 133 2.81 1.40 -16.89
N TYR A 134 2.63 0.91 -15.65
CA TYR A 134 2.14 1.73 -14.54
C TYR A 134 3.25 2.70 -14.08
#